data_AF-A0A210PK53-F1
#
_entry.id   AF-A0A210PK53-F1
#
_cell.length_a   1.000
_cell.length_b   1.000
_cell.length_c   1.000
_cell.angle_alpha   90.00
_cell.angle_beta   90.00
_cell.angle_gamma   90.00
#
_symmetry.space_group_name_H-M   'P 1'
#
loop_
_entity.id
_entity.type
_entity.pdbx_description
1 polymer ?
#
loop_
_entity_poly.entity_id
_entity_poly.type
_entity_poly.pdbx_seq_one_letter_code
_entity_poly.pdbx_strand_id
1 'polypeptide(L)'
;MVELMPGSGVFVFVQDIEECKKAKTVICGTPQHGWRMAKLFMNKFWSREEFVGSSLANTPGKRALDQRTTSAIKGFCVQPTTATYGQIRQAMASKLTSATVKDRLKRTETTM
;
A
#
# COMPACT_ATOMS: atom_id res chain seq x y z
N MET A 1 0.33 -19.25 -5.63
CA MET A 1 -0.17 -18.00 -5.00
C MET A 1 -1.19 -18.38 -3.95
N VAL A 2 -1.42 -17.51 -2.96
CA VAL A 2 -2.43 -17.70 -1.92
C VAL A 2 -3.32 -16.47 -1.87
N GLU A 3 -4.56 -16.65 -1.40
CA GLU A 3 -5.48 -15.54 -1.20
C GLU A 3 -5.00 -14.67 -0.03
N LEU A 4 -4.88 -13.36 -0.22
CA LEU A 4 -4.37 -12.41 0.78
C LEU A 4 -5.31 -12.33 1.98
N MET A 5 -6.61 -12.36 1.73
CA MET A 5 -7.67 -12.42 2.74
C MET A 5 -8.74 -13.42 2.27
N PRO A 6 -9.24 -14.31 3.13
CA PRO A 6 -10.28 -15.27 2.74
C PRO A 6 -11.50 -14.58 2.10
N GLY A 7 -11.88 -15.02 0.90
CA GLY A 7 -13.04 -14.48 0.17
C GLY A 7 -12.83 -13.10 -0.47
N SER A 8 -11.60 -12.58 -0.48
CA SER A 8 -11.28 -11.30 -1.12
C SER A 8 -11.09 -11.42 -2.64
N GLY A 9 -10.80 -12.60 -3.18
CA GLY A 9 -10.41 -12.81 -4.58
C GLY A 9 -9.09 -12.15 -4.97
N VAL A 10 -8.26 -11.76 -3.99
CA VAL A 10 -6.97 -11.08 -4.20
C VAL A 10 -5.86 -12.07 -3.88
N PHE A 11 -5.03 -12.38 -4.87
CA PHE A 11 -3.98 -13.40 -4.75
C PHE A 11 -2.59 -12.77 -4.74
N VAL A 12 -1.70 -13.35 -3.95
CA VAL A 12 -0.31 -12.90 -3.81
C VAL A 12 0.62 -14.11 -3.68
N PHE A 13 1.90 -13.97 -4.05
CA PHE A 13 2.87 -15.03 -3.80
C PHE A 13 3.21 -15.13 -2.31
N VAL A 14 3.38 -16.34 -1.80
CA VAL A 14 3.74 -16.58 -0.39
C VAL A 14 5.04 -15.85 -0.02
N GLN A 15 6.01 -15.84 -0.93
CA GLN A 15 7.28 -15.14 -0.75
C GLN A 15 7.09 -13.62 -0.53
N ASP A 16 6.15 -13.00 -1.25
CA ASP A 16 5.84 -11.57 -1.09
C ASP A 16 5.18 -11.28 0.26
N ILE A 17 4.32 -12.18 0.75
CA ILE A 17 3.73 -12.06 2.09
C ILE A 17 4.85 -12.06 3.14
N GLU A 18 5.74 -13.03 3.07
CA GLU A 18 6.85 -13.17 4.02
C GLU A 18 7.80 -11.97 3.94
N GLU A 19 8.10 -11.46 2.74
CA GLU A 19 8.88 -10.24 2.57
C GLU A 19 8.20 -9.02 3.21
N CYS A 20 6.89 -8.86 3.03
CA CYS A 20 6.13 -7.74 3.60
C CYS A 20 6.10 -7.79 5.14
N LYS A 21 5.98 -9.00 5.72
CA LYS A 21 5.96 -9.24 7.18
C LYS A 21 7.31 -9.08 7.87
N LYS A 22 8.43 -9.01 7.13
CA LYS A 22 9.75 -8.75 7.73
C LYS A 22 9.79 -7.37 8.35
N ALA A 23 9.86 -7.30 9.67
CA ALA A 23 9.93 -6.08 10.47
C ALA A 23 11.08 -5.13 10.05
N LYS A 24 12.23 -5.70 9.63
CA LYS A 24 13.51 -4.99 9.40
C LYS A 24 13.83 -4.04 10.57
N THR A 25 13.46 -2.78 10.46
CA THR A 25 13.75 -1.70 11.41
C THR A 25 12.59 -1.35 12.36
N VAL A 26 11.45 -2.02 12.23
CA VAL A 26 10.22 -1.72 12.98
C VAL A 26 9.86 -2.89 13.88
N ILE A 27 9.38 -2.64 15.10
CA ILE A 27 8.95 -3.69 16.03
C ILE A 27 7.70 -4.39 15.49
N CYS A 28 7.73 -5.73 15.40
CA CYS A 28 6.57 -6.54 15.01
C CYS A 28 5.34 -6.24 15.88
N GLY A 29 4.15 -6.29 15.28
CA GLY A 29 2.88 -6.08 15.99
C GLY A 29 2.51 -4.61 16.27
N THR A 30 3.42 -3.66 16.07
CA THR A 30 3.12 -2.23 16.27
C THR A 30 2.32 -1.61 15.12
N PRO A 31 1.70 -0.44 15.31
CA PRO A 31 1.02 0.24 14.22
C PRO A 31 1.96 0.56 13.05
N GLN A 32 3.20 0.97 13.35
CA GLN A 32 4.23 1.25 12.36
C GLN A 32 4.57 0.01 11.51
N HIS A 33 4.52 -1.19 12.11
CA HIS A 33 4.69 -2.44 11.37
C HIS A 33 3.59 -2.60 10.33
N GLY A 34 2.33 -2.38 10.72
CA GLY A 34 1.17 -2.46 9.82
C GLY A 34 1.24 -1.41 8.71
N TRP A 35 1.66 -0.17 9.02
CA TRP A 35 1.84 0.90 8.03
C TRP A 35 2.89 0.54 6.98
N ARG A 36 4.01 -0.04 7.44
CA ARG A 36 5.09 -0.49 6.56
C ARG A 36 4.62 -1.65 5.69
N MET A 37 3.99 -2.67 6.28
CA MET A 37 3.41 -3.80 5.55
C MET A 37 2.49 -3.32 4.43
N ALA A 38 1.54 -2.43 4.74
CA ALA A 38 0.59 -1.90 3.76
C ALA A 38 1.30 -1.19 2.60
N LYS A 39 2.33 -0.40 2.89
CA LYS A 39 3.12 0.28 1.85
C LYS A 39 3.90 -0.71 0.97
N LEU A 40 4.35 -1.84 1.51
CA LEU A 40 5.04 -2.87 0.73
C LEU A 40 4.06 -3.67 -0.13
N PHE A 41 2.92 -4.07 0.44
CA PHE A 41 1.88 -4.76 -0.34
C PHE A 41 1.40 -3.91 -1.51
N MET A 42 1.25 -2.59 -1.34
CA MET A 42 0.90 -1.73 -2.47
C MET A 42 1.89 -1.85 -3.64
N ASN A 43 3.20 -1.99 -3.38
CA ASN A 43 4.20 -2.17 -4.45
C ASN A 43 4.08 -3.53 -5.16
N LYS A 44 3.41 -4.52 -4.57
CA LYS A 44 3.21 -5.85 -5.18
C LYS A 44 2.04 -5.86 -6.16
N PHE A 45 1.07 -4.96 -5.99
CA PHE A 45 -0.12 -4.89 -6.83
C PHE A 45 -0.09 -3.77 -7.87
N TRP A 46 0.69 -2.72 -7.63
CA TRP A 46 0.75 -1.57 -8.51
C TRP A 46 2.18 -1.08 -8.69
N SER A 47 2.49 -0.69 -9.92
CA SER A 47 3.70 0.03 -10.28
C SER A 47 3.71 1.45 -9.73
N ARG A 48 4.87 2.11 -9.81
CA ARG A 48 5.02 3.49 -9.32
C ARG A 48 4.22 4.46 -10.17
N GLU A 49 4.22 4.24 -11.47
CA GLU A 49 3.50 5.00 -12.50
C GLU A 49 2.00 4.96 -12.21
N GLU A 50 1.50 3.79 -11.80
CA GLU A 50 0.12 3.60 -11.43
C GLU A 50 -0.30 4.33 -10.14
N PHE A 51 0.64 4.68 -9.26
CA PHE A 51 0.34 5.51 -8.08
C PHE A 51 0.16 6.98 -8.43
N VAL A 52 0.82 7.47 -9.48
CA VAL A 52 0.76 8.88 -9.86
C VAL A 52 -0.63 9.21 -10.36
N GLY A 53 -1.26 10.23 -9.77
CA GLY A 53 -2.64 10.60 -10.10
C GLY A 53 -3.70 9.60 -9.61
N SER A 54 -3.34 8.64 -8.77
CA SER A 54 -4.30 7.68 -8.19
C SER A 54 -4.72 8.03 -6.76
N SER A 55 -5.86 7.49 -6.34
CA SER A 55 -6.44 7.65 -5.01
C SER A 55 -7.02 6.35 -4.46
N LEU A 56 -7.14 6.25 -3.14
CA LEU A 56 -7.79 5.10 -2.48
C LEU A 56 -9.33 5.15 -2.53
N ALA A 57 -9.90 6.24 -3.02
CA ALA A 57 -11.34 6.47 -3.14
C ALA A 57 -11.61 7.22 -4.45
N ASN A 58 -12.89 7.40 -4.80
CA ASN A 58 -13.29 8.23 -5.94
C ASN A 58 -13.06 9.71 -5.61
N THR A 59 -11.86 10.20 -5.90
CA THR A 59 -11.50 11.61 -5.76
C THR A 59 -11.56 12.25 -7.15
N PRO A 60 -12.26 13.38 -7.33
CA PRO A 60 -12.30 14.07 -8.62
C PRO A 60 -10.90 14.34 -9.17
N GLY A 61 -10.69 14.05 -10.45
CA GLY A 61 -9.40 14.21 -11.13
C GLY A 61 -8.34 13.16 -10.77
N LYS A 62 -8.68 12.09 -10.04
CA LYS A 62 -7.77 10.98 -9.73
C LYS A 62 -8.37 9.63 -10.09
N ARG A 63 -7.52 8.69 -10.50
CA ARG A 63 -7.90 7.30 -10.77
C ARG A 63 -8.05 6.54 -9.46
N ALA A 64 -9.21 5.95 -9.21
CA ALA A 64 -9.39 5.10 -8.03
C ALA A 64 -8.61 3.78 -8.20
N LEU A 65 -7.85 3.40 -7.17
CA LEU A 65 -7.31 2.05 -7.08
C LEU A 65 -8.41 1.04 -6.79
N ASP A 66 -8.18 -0.20 -7.20
CA ASP A 66 -9.13 -1.29 -7.00
C ASP A 66 -9.54 -1.43 -5.52
N GLN A 67 -10.83 -1.30 -5.26
CA GLN A 67 -11.38 -1.27 -3.91
C GLN A 67 -11.27 -2.63 -3.21
N ARG A 68 -11.31 -3.72 -3.99
CA ARG A 68 -11.17 -5.09 -3.48
C ARG A 68 -9.75 -5.33 -2.97
N THR A 69 -8.75 -5.02 -3.79
CA THR A 69 -7.32 -5.14 -3.44
C THR A 69 -6.96 -4.21 -2.28
N THR A 70 -7.38 -2.94 -2.31
CA THR A 70 -7.10 -2.02 -1.20
C THR A 70 -7.76 -2.47 0.11
N SER A 71 -8.95 -3.06 0.05
CA SER A 71 -9.64 -3.61 1.23
C SER A 71 -8.98 -4.88 1.77
N ALA A 72 -8.53 -5.79 0.90
CA ALA A 72 -7.76 -6.96 1.29
C ALA A 72 -6.44 -6.57 1.98
N ILE A 73 -5.70 -5.59 1.44
CA ILE A 73 -4.46 -5.09 2.06
C ILE A 73 -4.74 -4.52 3.45
N LYS A 74 -5.78 -3.69 3.60
CA LYS A 74 -6.16 -3.12 4.91
C LYS A 74 -6.46 -4.23 5.92
N GLY A 75 -7.33 -5.18 5.55
CA GLY A 75 -7.73 -6.29 6.41
C GLY A 75 -6.55 -7.16 6.84
N PHE A 76 -5.65 -7.47 5.89
CA PHE A 76 -4.47 -8.26 6.19
C PHE A 76 -3.49 -7.55 7.13
N CYS A 77 -3.29 -6.24 6.95
CA CYS A 77 -2.29 -5.49 7.74
C CYS A 77 -2.74 -5.18 9.17
N VAL A 78 -4.06 -5.12 9.44
CA VAL A 78 -4.57 -4.91 10.80
C VAL A 78 -4.49 -6.19 11.64
N GLN A 79 -4.68 -7.38 11.06
CA GLN A 79 -4.72 -8.64 11.83
C GLN A 79 -3.48 -8.92 12.69
N PRO A 80 -2.24 -8.79 12.17
CA PRO A 80 -1.05 -9.09 12.94
C PRO A 80 -0.51 -7.87 13.72
N THR A 81 -1.25 -6.76 13.81
CA THR A 81 -0.78 -5.52 14.43
C THR A 81 -1.83 -4.83 15.29
N THR A 82 -1.41 -3.85 16.07
CA THR A 82 -2.33 -2.96 16.81
C THR A 82 -2.80 -1.75 15.99
N ALA A 83 -2.55 -1.75 14.66
CA ALA A 83 -3.00 -0.68 13.78
C ALA A 83 -4.52 -0.70 13.57
N THR A 84 -5.13 0.48 13.49
CA THR A 84 -6.53 0.62 13.06
C THR A 84 -6.65 0.65 11.53
N TYR A 85 -7.82 0.31 11.01
CA TYR A 85 -8.13 0.46 9.58
C TYR A 85 -7.86 1.89 9.05
N GLY A 86 -8.18 2.91 9.86
CA GLY A 86 -7.93 4.31 9.53
C GLY A 86 -6.43 4.62 9.39
N GLN A 87 -5.61 4.10 10.32
CA GLN A 87 -4.17 4.27 10.27
C GLN A 87 -3.54 3.55 9.06
N ILE A 88 -3.99 2.33 8.74
CA ILE A 88 -3.53 1.63 7.52
C ILE A 88 -3.92 2.43 6.27
N ARG A 89 -5.17 2.91 6.18
CA ARG A 89 -5.63 3.75 5.06
C ARG A 89 -4.78 5.01 4.92
N GLN A 90 -4.45 5.69 6.01
CA GLN A 90 -3.60 6.88 6.00
C GLN A 90 -2.19 6.55 5.51
N ALA A 91 -1.61 5.43 5.97
CA ALA A 91 -0.31 4.96 5.51
C ALA A 91 -0.30 4.69 4.00
N MET A 92 -1.34 4.05 3.47
CA MET A 92 -1.52 3.82 2.03
C MET A 92 -1.66 5.14 1.26
N ALA A 93 -2.48 6.09 1.76
CA ALA A 93 -2.67 7.39 1.12
C ALA A 93 -1.36 8.19 1.07
N SER A 94 -0.59 8.17 2.18
CA SER A 94 0.72 8.83 2.24
C SER A 94 1.69 8.32 1.17
N LYS A 95 1.60 7.04 0.81
CA LYS A 95 2.43 6.44 -0.25
C LYS A 95 2.08 7.00 -1.63
N LEU A 96 0.79 7.12 -1.94
CA LEU A 96 0.32 7.71 -3.21
C LEU A 96 0.78 9.16 -3.35
N THR A 97 0.62 9.95 -2.29
CA THR A 97 1.12 11.33 -2.23
C THR A 97 2.63 11.37 -2.43
N SER A 98 3.38 10.51 -1.73
CA SER A 98 4.84 10.44 -1.87
C SER A 98 5.29 10.08 -3.28
N ALA A 99 4.61 9.12 -3.93
CA ALA A 99 4.91 8.73 -5.30
C ALA A 99 4.69 9.90 -6.27
N THR A 100 3.57 10.62 -6.12
CA THR A 100 3.23 11.79 -6.93
C THR A 100 4.25 12.93 -6.75
N VAL A 101 4.63 13.25 -5.51
CA VAL A 101 5.63 14.28 -5.23
C VAL A 101 6.98 13.92 -5.83
N LYS A 102 7.43 12.67 -5.68
CA LYS A 102 8.71 12.24 -6.25
C LYS A 102 8.70 12.21 -7.78
N ASP A 103 7.55 11.94 -8.41
CA ASP A 103 7.42 12.03 -9.86
C ASP A 103 7.55 13.47 -10.35
N ARG A 104 6.88 14.41 -9.66
CA ARG A 104 6.97 15.84 -9.95
C ARG A 104 8.42 16.36 -9.86
N LEU A 105 9.15 16.00 -8.80
CA LEU A 105 10.55 16.43 -8.62
C LEU A 105 11.45 15.92 -9.75
N LYS A 106 11.32 14.65 -10.14
CA LYS A 106 12.10 14.07 -11.25
C LYS A 106 11.88 14.82 -12.57
N ARG A 107 10.65 15.23 -12.87
CA ARG A 107 10.35 15.99 -14.10
C ARG A 107 11.01 17.36 -14.09
N THR A 108 11.04 18.04 -12.94
CA THR A 108 11.70 19.35 -12.81
C THR A 108 13.21 19.25 -13.00
N GLU A 109 13.84 18.18 -12.49
CA GLU A 109 15.29 17.92 -12.68
C GLU A 109 15.66 17.56 -14.13
N THR A 110 14.75 16.97 -14.90
CA THR A 110 15.01 16.58 -16.31
C THR A 110 14.85 17.74 -17.29
N THR A 111 14.25 18.85 -16.85
CA THR A 111 13.96 20.03 -17.69
C THR A 111 14.96 21.19 -17.46
N MET A 112 15.99 20.97 -16.62
CA MET A 112 17.14 21.86 -16.43
C MET A 112 18.36 21.28 -17.12
#